data_AF-A0A932FKK7-F1
#
_entry.id   AF-A0A932FKK7-F1
#
_cell.length_a   1.000
_cell.length_b   1.000
_cell.length_c   1.000
_cell.angle_alpha   90.00
_cell.angle_beta   90.00
_cell.angle_gamma   90.00
#
_symmetry.space_group_name_H-M   'P 1'
#
loop_
_entity.id
_entity.type
_entity.pdbx_description
1 polymer ?
#
loop_
_entity_poly.entity_id
_entity_poly.type
_entity_poly.pdbx_seq_one_letter_code
_entity_poly.pdbx_strand_id
1 'polypeptide(L)'
;MRAGAARRALACAALAAAGIAAPTAPGGAQQPEPQPAATTPAAAPAPLPSPGRIPDAATRIQEQKDELDRIRRERADLESRMRSLQGTAHDLSEERQTYDRLADATEAAVRSLDRQLLAIGESVGETTADLVLAQDELEVKRAVLRRRLADVYKRGPLYTMQALLAAQSFGELVSRYKYLHLLTLRDRALVTRVEALGARIESQRTQLVRLQGDMALSREQKAEEEKRLRELEQERIRSLRTVQSQARQTAARLAQLQKDEAKLGSLIASLEAARKKAEAARVAAAPGTPAATAAPMTSSSIKTSDFGRLDWPVDGTLIYRFGRVINPNNTAIRWNGIGIATMQGAQVRAVAAGEVMVAESIGTYGSTVIIQHGGGDYSVYGSLASIDVPKGAMVAKGQVIGTVGASDPDLPSHLHFEIRPKGRAMDPLVWLRNQP
;
A
#
# COMPACT_ATOMS: atom_id res chain seq x y z
N MET A 1 -39.25 -25.53 47.20
CA MET A 1 -38.91 -26.86 47.75
C MET A 1 -38.02 -27.62 46.76
N ARG A 2 -37.54 -28.82 47.13
CA ARG A 2 -36.75 -29.81 46.35
C ARG A 2 -37.32 -30.10 44.94
N ALA A 3 -36.61 -30.74 43.99
CA ALA A 3 -35.17 -30.95 43.70
C ALA A 3 -35.03 -31.77 42.37
N GLY A 4 -33.81 -31.96 41.84
CA GLY A 4 -33.51 -32.84 40.69
C GLY A 4 -33.30 -32.08 39.36
N ALA A 5 -32.13 -31.94 38.74
CA ALA A 5 -30.77 -32.49 38.92
C ALA A 5 -30.42 -33.82 38.20
N ALA A 6 -30.04 -33.70 36.91
CA ALA A 6 -29.09 -34.59 36.20
C ALA A 6 -28.28 -33.69 35.23
N ARG A 7 -26.98 -33.41 35.41
CA ARG A 7 -25.79 -34.30 35.33
C ARG A 7 -25.66 -35.08 34.01
N ARG A 8 -24.82 -34.55 33.11
CA ARG A 8 -23.44 -35.05 32.98
C ARG A 8 -22.52 -34.01 32.34
N ALA A 9 -21.25 -34.02 32.76
CA ALA A 9 -20.15 -33.28 32.15
C ALA A 9 -19.07 -34.30 31.75
N LEU A 10 -18.23 -33.91 30.79
CA LEU A 10 -16.96 -34.55 30.47
C LEU A 10 -15.99 -33.44 30.04
N ALA A 11 -14.71 -33.57 30.40
CA ALA A 11 -13.78 -32.44 30.44
C ALA A 11 -12.43 -32.75 29.77
N CYS A 12 -11.81 -31.66 29.31
CA CYS A 12 -10.37 -31.42 29.14
C CYS A 12 -9.39 -32.61 29.00
N ALA A 13 -8.89 -32.80 27.78
CA ALA A 13 -7.45 -32.87 27.49
C ALA A 13 -7.25 -32.22 26.10
N ALA A 14 -6.52 -31.12 25.92
CA ALA A 14 -5.11 -30.83 26.24
C ALA A 14 -4.11 -31.57 25.34
N LEU A 15 -3.66 -30.89 24.28
CA LEU A 15 -2.24 -30.80 23.90
C LEU A 15 -2.00 -29.55 23.04
N ALA A 16 -0.77 -29.03 23.05
CA ALA A 16 -0.37 -27.86 22.27
C ALA A 16 0.68 -28.23 21.22
N ALA A 17 0.58 -27.66 20.02
CA ALA A 17 1.56 -27.82 18.95
C ALA A 17 1.51 -26.64 17.96
N ALA A 18 2.01 -25.47 18.38
CA ALA A 18 2.37 -24.39 17.47
C ALA A 18 3.90 -24.25 17.49
N GLY A 19 4.56 -24.66 16.41
CA GLY A 19 6.01 -24.69 16.30
C GLY A 19 6.42 -24.66 14.83
N ILE A 20 7.16 -23.61 14.43
CA ILE A 20 7.48 -23.33 13.03
C ILE A 20 8.63 -24.23 12.56
N ALA A 21 8.48 -24.83 11.37
CA ALA A 21 9.56 -25.58 10.73
C ALA A 21 10.62 -24.65 10.15
N ALA A 22 11.90 -24.95 10.40
CA ALA A 22 13.05 -24.25 9.83
C ALA A 22 14.00 -25.26 9.15
N PRO A 23 14.43 -25.04 7.89
CA PRO A 23 15.50 -25.79 7.25
C PRO A 23 16.89 -25.27 7.68
N THR A 24 17.94 -26.05 7.42
CA THR A 24 19.24 -25.94 8.09
C THR A 24 20.44 -25.66 7.17
N ALA A 25 21.42 -24.91 7.72
CA ALA A 25 22.85 -24.88 7.32
C ALA A 25 23.19 -24.22 5.94
N PRO A 26 24.47 -23.92 5.61
CA PRO A 26 25.72 -24.19 6.35
C PRO A 26 26.75 -23.03 6.48
N GLY A 27 27.73 -23.20 7.39
CA GLY A 27 29.06 -22.55 7.36
C GLY A 27 29.16 -21.06 7.76
N GLY A 28 30.32 -20.53 8.15
CA GLY A 28 31.62 -21.18 8.46
C GLY A 28 32.83 -20.24 8.24
N ALA A 29 33.84 -20.30 9.13
CA ALA A 29 35.07 -19.46 9.14
C ALA A 29 34.81 -17.93 9.36
N GLN A 30 35.52 -17.19 10.22
CA GLN A 30 36.97 -16.95 10.36
C GLN A 30 37.60 -16.27 9.13
N GLN A 31 38.35 -15.18 9.27
CA GLN A 31 38.59 -14.27 10.40
C GLN A 31 38.89 -12.87 9.80
N PRO A 32 39.07 -11.78 10.57
CA PRO A 32 39.78 -10.63 10.02
C PRO A 32 41.23 -11.11 9.78
N GLU A 33 41.81 -11.06 8.58
CA GLU A 33 42.01 -9.88 7.71
C GLU A 33 42.86 -8.71 8.53
N PRO A 34 45.02 -7.76 8.41
CA PRO A 34 46.06 -7.27 7.32
C PRO A 34 47.31 -8.11 6.85
N GLN A 35 47.60 -7.96 5.57
CA GLN A 35 48.93 -7.81 4.93
C GLN A 35 50.10 -7.24 5.80
N PRO A 36 51.40 -7.35 5.41
CA PRO A 36 51.94 -6.40 4.39
C PRO A 36 53.22 -6.74 3.56
N ALA A 37 53.28 -6.12 2.37
CA ALA A 37 54.40 -5.33 1.79
C ALA A 37 55.85 -5.86 1.52
N ALA A 38 56.55 -5.04 0.70
CA ALA A 38 58.00 -4.98 0.39
C ALA A 38 58.58 -6.09 -0.54
N THR A 39 59.67 -5.89 -1.31
CA THR A 39 60.74 -4.85 -1.27
C THR A 39 61.20 -4.40 -2.68
N THR A 40 61.92 -3.27 -2.78
CA THR A 40 62.55 -2.68 -3.99
C THR A 40 63.93 -3.32 -4.33
N PRO A 41 64.55 -3.09 -5.51
CA PRO A 41 65.52 -1.97 -5.64
C PRO A 41 65.66 -1.30 -7.06
N ALA A 42 66.53 -0.28 -7.12
CA ALA A 42 66.75 0.76 -8.14
C ALA A 42 67.43 0.40 -9.49
N ALA A 43 67.37 1.31 -10.50
CA ALA A 43 68.53 1.80 -11.32
C ALA A 43 68.18 2.84 -12.45
N ALA A 44 69.16 3.70 -12.78
CA ALA A 44 69.42 4.42 -14.06
C ALA A 44 68.46 5.54 -14.61
N PRO A 45 68.92 6.44 -15.54
CA PRO A 45 68.30 7.77 -15.75
C PRO A 45 67.92 8.23 -17.20
N ALA A 46 67.23 9.39 -17.27
CA ALA A 46 66.97 10.29 -18.43
C ALA A 46 65.90 9.84 -19.48
N PRO A 47 65.27 10.76 -20.27
CA PRO A 47 65.45 12.22 -20.37
C PRO A 47 64.17 13.09 -20.11
N LEU A 48 64.29 14.42 -20.33
CA LEU A 48 63.26 15.48 -20.25
C LEU A 48 62.70 15.83 -21.66
N PRO A 49 61.72 16.76 -21.82
CA PRO A 49 60.47 16.98 -21.09
C PRO A 49 59.24 17.15 -22.03
N SER A 50 58.02 17.32 -21.51
CA SER A 50 56.89 17.94 -22.24
C SER A 50 55.79 18.49 -21.30
N PRO A 51 55.43 19.79 -21.36
CA PRO A 51 54.44 20.39 -20.45
C PRO A 51 53.01 20.47 -21.01
N GLY A 52 52.02 20.05 -20.21
CA GLY A 52 50.60 20.25 -20.48
C GLY A 52 49.72 19.39 -19.54
N ARG A 53 48.45 19.70 -19.31
CA ARG A 53 47.63 20.89 -19.61
C ARG A 53 46.47 20.87 -18.60
N ILE A 54 46.11 22.02 -17.98
CA ILE A 54 45.14 22.09 -16.85
C ILE A 54 43.83 21.33 -17.16
N PRO A 55 43.49 20.25 -16.42
CA PRO A 55 42.28 19.45 -16.67
C PRO A 55 41.38 19.38 -15.42
N ASP A 56 40.57 20.42 -15.18
CA ASP A 56 39.65 20.44 -14.01
C ASP A 56 38.31 21.16 -14.29
N ALA A 57 38.31 22.23 -15.09
CA ALA A 57 37.07 22.92 -15.49
C ALA A 57 36.29 22.17 -16.59
N ALA A 58 36.98 21.49 -17.51
CA ALA A 58 36.34 20.81 -18.64
C ALA A 58 35.62 19.51 -18.23
N THR A 59 36.19 18.78 -17.26
CA THR A 59 35.60 17.58 -16.65
C THR A 59 34.32 17.92 -15.91
N ARG A 60 34.32 18.92 -15.02
CA ARG A 60 33.10 19.35 -14.30
C ARG A 60 31.97 19.80 -15.23
N ILE A 61 32.30 20.48 -16.33
CA ILE A 61 31.30 20.86 -17.36
C ILE A 61 30.73 19.62 -18.07
N GLN A 62 31.51 18.54 -18.26
CA GLN A 62 31.00 17.29 -18.82
C GLN A 62 30.13 16.54 -17.80
N GLU A 63 30.59 16.38 -16.56
CA GLU A 63 29.82 15.72 -15.48
C GLU A 63 28.44 16.37 -15.27
N GLN A 64 28.36 17.70 -15.31
CA GLN A 64 27.09 18.42 -15.22
C GLN A 64 26.20 18.28 -16.47
N LYS A 65 26.78 18.10 -17.66
CA LYS A 65 26.01 17.82 -18.89
C LYS A 65 25.46 16.39 -18.89
N ASP A 66 26.25 15.43 -18.44
CA ASP A 66 25.83 14.03 -18.33
C ASP A 66 24.67 13.89 -17.34
N GLU A 67 24.70 14.63 -16.21
CA GLU A 67 23.59 14.68 -15.25
C GLU A 67 22.38 15.50 -15.75
N LEU A 68 22.58 16.59 -16.50
CA LEU A 68 21.48 17.32 -17.16
C LEU A 68 20.72 16.41 -18.15
N ASP A 69 21.46 15.64 -18.97
CA ASP A 69 20.86 14.71 -19.92
C ASP A 69 20.30 13.45 -19.23
N ARG A 70 20.71 13.13 -17.99
CA ARG A 70 20.04 12.13 -17.13
C ARG A 70 18.69 12.67 -16.63
N ILE A 71 18.66 13.88 -16.09
CA ILE A 71 17.43 14.55 -15.62
C ILE A 71 16.41 14.69 -16.76
N ARG A 72 16.86 15.03 -17.97
CA ARG A 72 16.00 15.07 -19.17
C ARG A 72 15.37 13.73 -19.53
N ARG A 73 16.11 12.62 -19.36
CA ARG A 73 15.58 11.26 -19.56
C ARG A 73 14.52 10.92 -18.49
N GLU A 74 14.80 11.19 -17.21
CA GLU A 74 13.78 11.00 -16.15
C GLU A 74 12.54 11.89 -16.39
N ARG A 75 12.73 13.13 -16.87
CA ARG A 75 11.63 14.03 -17.24
C ARG A 75 10.80 13.47 -18.39
N ALA A 76 11.42 12.93 -19.44
CA ALA A 76 10.72 12.31 -20.56
C ALA A 76 9.94 11.06 -20.14
N ASP A 77 10.50 10.22 -19.27
CA ASP A 77 9.81 9.05 -18.70
C ASP A 77 8.62 9.47 -17.82
N LEU A 78 8.74 10.54 -17.05
CA LEU A 78 7.66 11.08 -16.22
C LEU A 78 6.60 11.82 -17.04
N GLU A 79 6.96 12.50 -18.12
CA GLU A 79 6.00 13.03 -19.11
C GLU A 79 5.22 11.89 -19.77
N SER A 80 5.89 10.79 -20.15
CA SER A 80 5.26 9.59 -20.71
C SER A 80 4.29 8.96 -19.71
N ARG A 81 4.70 8.78 -18.45
CA ARG A 81 3.84 8.31 -17.34
C ARG A 81 2.67 9.26 -17.05
N MET A 82 2.85 10.58 -17.21
CA MET A 82 1.75 11.53 -17.03
C MET A 82 0.72 11.42 -18.17
N ARG A 83 1.17 11.18 -19.41
CA ARG A 83 0.28 10.92 -20.56
C ARG A 83 -0.45 9.58 -20.42
N SER A 84 0.21 8.52 -19.93
CA SER A 84 -0.47 7.25 -19.66
C SER A 84 -1.45 7.36 -18.49
N LEU A 85 -1.15 8.12 -17.43
CA LEU A 85 -2.09 8.44 -16.35
C LEU A 85 -3.29 9.30 -16.82
N GLN A 86 -3.10 10.16 -17.84
CA GLN A 86 -4.21 10.87 -18.48
C GLN A 86 -5.10 9.92 -19.30
N GLY A 87 -4.49 8.94 -19.99
CA GLY A 87 -5.21 7.83 -20.64
C GLY A 87 -6.03 7.03 -19.63
N THR A 88 -5.39 6.47 -18.60
CA THR A 88 -6.11 5.67 -17.59
C THR A 88 -7.16 6.47 -16.82
N ALA A 89 -7.01 7.79 -16.67
CA ALA A 89 -8.05 8.66 -16.10
C ALA A 89 -9.25 8.88 -17.05
N HIS A 90 -9.06 8.76 -18.37
CA HIS A 90 -10.15 8.73 -19.34
C HIS A 90 -10.84 7.35 -19.33
N ASP A 91 -10.07 6.26 -19.31
CA ASP A 91 -10.59 4.89 -19.19
C ASP A 91 -11.42 4.73 -17.90
N LEU A 92 -10.92 5.22 -16.76
CA LEU A 92 -11.66 5.25 -15.48
C LEU A 92 -12.93 6.12 -15.54
N SER A 93 -13.04 7.05 -16.50
CA SER A 93 -14.25 7.87 -16.66
C SER A 93 -15.36 7.10 -17.38
N GLU A 94 -15.03 6.18 -18.28
CA GLU A 94 -15.97 5.23 -18.89
C GLU A 94 -16.32 4.09 -17.92
N GLU A 95 -15.31 3.57 -17.21
CA GLU A 95 -15.51 2.60 -16.12
C GLU A 95 -16.44 3.20 -15.05
N ARG A 96 -16.22 4.46 -14.65
CA ARG A 96 -17.12 5.19 -13.76
C ARG A 96 -18.54 5.31 -14.32
N GLN A 97 -18.75 5.64 -15.61
CA GLN A 97 -20.11 5.66 -16.16
C GLN A 97 -20.79 4.29 -16.06
N THR A 98 -20.02 3.21 -16.13
CA THR A 98 -20.52 1.84 -15.95
C THR A 98 -20.88 1.57 -14.48
N TYR A 99 -20.04 1.96 -13.52
CA TYR A 99 -20.37 1.91 -12.09
C TYR A 99 -21.56 2.79 -11.71
N ASP A 100 -21.66 4.00 -12.25
CA ASP A 100 -22.75 4.95 -11.97
C ASP A 100 -24.10 4.33 -12.45
N ARG A 101 -24.14 3.70 -13.64
CA ARG A 101 -25.31 2.95 -14.13
C ARG A 101 -25.63 1.70 -13.29
N LEU A 102 -24.62 1.00 -12.77
CA LEU A 102 -24.80 -0.17 -11.88
C LEU A 102 -25.36 0.24 -10.51
N ALA A 103 -24.93 1.40 -10.00
CA ALA A 103 -25.48 2.00 -8.78
C ALA A 103 -26.93 2.44 -8.99
N ASP A 104 -27.25 3.15 -10.09
CA ASP A 104 -28.63 3.55 -10.43
C ASP A 104 -29.58 2.33 -10.50
N ALA A 105 -29.12 1.24 -11.12
CA ALA A 105 -29.90 0.01 -11.26
C ALA A 105 -30.11 -0.72 -9.92
N THR A 106 -29.10 -0.80 -9.07
CA THR A 106 -29.22 -1.42 -7.74
C THR A 106 -30.04 -0.55 -6.77
N GLU A 107 -29.91 0.78 -6.82
CA GLU A 107 -30.80 1.70 -6.08
C GLU A 107 -32.25 1.60 -6.58
N ALA A 108 -32.49 1.40 -7.88
CA ALA A 108 -33.82 1.13 -8.42
C ALA A 108 -34.41 -0.23 -7.93
N ALA A 109 -33.57 -1.26 -7.77
CA ALA A 109 -33.97 -2.54 -7.20
C ALA A 109 -34.30 -2.41 -5.70
N VAL A 110 -33.46 -1.75 -4.90
CA VAL A 110 -33.72 -1.47 -3.48
C VAL A 110 -35.04 -0.68 -3.31
N ARG A 111 -35.27 0.34 -4.14
CA ARG A 111 -36.54 1.11 -4.16
C ARG A 111 -37.75 0.33 -4.70
N SER A 112 -37.57 -0.83 -5.33
CA SER A 112 -38.68 -1.73 -5.68
C SER A 112 -39.00 -2.68 -4.52
N LEU A 113 -37.97 -3.22 -3.85
CA LEU A 113 -38.09 -4.04 -2.64
C LEU A 113 -38.73 -3.28 -1.48
N ASP A 114 -38.37 -2.01 -1.24
CA ASP A 114 -39.03 -1.20 -0.20
C ASP A 114 -40.54 -1.01 -0.47
N ARG A 115 -40.95 -0.82 -1.75
CA ARG A 115 -42.36 -0.73 -2.12
C ARG A 115 -43.10 -2.07 -1.96
N GLN A 116 -42.45 -3.19 -2.24
CA GLN A 116 -42.99 -4.52 -1.96
C GLN A 116 -43.15 -4.76 -0.46
N LEU A 117 -42.14 -4.42 0.35
CA LEU A 117 -42.18 -4.58 1.81
C LEU A 117 -43.27 -3.73 2.47
N LEU A 118 -43.53 -2.52 1.95
CA LEU A 118 -44.66 -1.69 2.39
C LEU A 118 -46.02 -2.35 2.04
N ALA A 119 -46.21 -2.79 0.80
CA ALA A 119 -47.46 -3.44 0.37
C ALA A 119 -47.73 -4.77 1.11
N ILE A 120 -46.69 -5.57 1.37
CA ILE A 120 -46.78 -6.80 2.18
C ILE A 120 -47.09 -6.43 3.65
N GLY A 121 -46.49 -5.37 4.19
CA GLY A 121 -46.78 -4.86 5.54
C GLY A 121 -48.23 -4.43 5.71
N GLU A 122 -48.78 -3.69 4.74
CA GLU A 122 -50.20 -3.30 4.68
C GLU A 122 -51.12 -4.54 4.59
N SER A 123 -50.80 -5.47 3.69
CA SER A 123 -51.53 -6.74 3.53
C SER A 123 -51.55 -7.60 4.80
N VAL A 124 -50.43 -7.63 5.55
CA VAL A 124 -50.33 -8.30 6.86
C VAL A 124 -51.19 -7.59 7.90
N GLY A 125 -51.20 -6.25 7.92
CA GLY A 125 -52.05 -5.44 8.80
C GLY A 125 -53.53 -5.71 8.59
N GLU A 126 -54.00 -5.62 7.35
CA GLU A 126 -55.39 -5.91 6.97
C GLU A 126 -55.76 -7.35 7.33
N THR A 127 -54.98 -8.35 6.88
CA THR A 127 -55.26 -9.77 7.14
C THR A 127 -55.28 -10.08 8.64
N THR A 128 -54.47 -9.38 9.46
CA THR A 128 -54.46 -9.56 10.92
C THR A 128 -55.72 -8.98 11.57
N ALA A 129 -56.17 -7.79 11.18
CA ALA A 129 -57.41 -7.20 11.70
C ALA A 129 -58.63 -8.05 11.30
N ASP A 130 -58.68 -8.46 10.03
CA ASP A 130 -59.75 -9.30 9.45
C ASP A 130 -59.79 -10.73 10.05
N LEU A 131 -58.64 -11.23 10.51
CA LEU A 131 -58.51 -12.49 11.27
C LEU A 131 -59.05 -12.36 12.71
N VAL A 132 -58.81 -11.24 13.40
CA VAL A 132 -59.37 -11.00 14.76
C VAL A 132 -60.89 -10.89 14.69
N LEU A 133 -61.43 -10.10 13.76
CA LEU A 133 -62.88 -9.96 13.56
C LEU A 133 -63.55 -11.31 13.24
N ALA A 134 -62.90 -12.17 12.44
CA ALA A 134 -63.40 -13.51 12.15
C ALA A 134 -63.38 -14.43 13.39
N GLN A 135 -62.35 -14.33 14.25
CA GLN A 135 -62.26 -15.08 15.51
C GLN A 135 -63.35 -14.66 16.49
N ASP A 136 -63.57 -13.35 16.67
CA ASP A 136 -64.63 -12.82 17.53
C ASP A 136 -66.03 -13.23 17.06
N GLU A 137 -66.32 -13.14 15.74
CA GLU A 137 -67.60 -13.65 15.21
C GLU A 137 -67.74 -15.16 15.49
N LEU A 138 -66.67 -15.94 15.27
CA LEU A 138 -66.68 -17.39 15.47
C LEU A 138 -66.92 -17.78 16.94
N GLU A 139 -66.30 -17.10 17.90
CA GLU A 139 -66.54 -17.27 19.34
C GLU A 139 -68.04 -17.08 19.67
N VAL A 140 -68.61 -15.95 19.22
CA VAL A 140 -70.02 -15.62 19.44
C VAL A 140 -70.96 -16.63 18.77
N LYS A 141 -70.74 -17.03 17.51
CA LYS A 141 -71.60 -18.05 16.87
C LYS A 141 -71.44 -19.41 17.53
N ARG A 142 -70.23 -19.81 17.95
CA ARG A 142 -69.99 -21.05 18.70
C ARG A 142 -70.73 -21.05 20.04
N ALA A 143 -70.77 -19.93 20.76
CA ALA A 143 -71.54 -19.82 22.00
C ALA A 143 -73.06 -20.01 21.76
N VAL A 144 -73.61 -19.37 20.73
CA VAL A 144 -75.02 -19.55 20.32
C VAL A 144 -75.30 -20.99 19.89
N LEU A 145 -74.42 -21.60 19.10
CA LEU A 145 -74.57 -22.98 18.62
C LEU A 145 -74.49 -23.99 19.77
N ARG A 146 -73.55 -23.84 20.72
CA ARG A 146 -73.48 -24.68 21.94
C ARG A 146 -74.79 -24.63 22.75
N ARG A 147 -75.35 -23.42 22.97
CA ARG A 147 -76.64 -23.26 23.64
C ARG A 147 -77.77 -23.94 22.87
N ARG A 148 -77.81 -23.77 21.55
CA ARG A 148 -78.84 -24.36 20.68
C ARG A 148 -78.77 -25.89 20.67
N LEU A 149 -77.58 -26.48 20.60
CA LEU A 149 -77.36 -27.92 20.69
C LEU A 149 -77.78 -28.48 22.06
N ALA A 150 -77.46 -27.78 23.16
CA ALA A 150 -77.91 -28.16 24.49
C ALA A 150 -79.45 -28.10 24.63
N ASP A 151 -80.11 -27.11 24.03
CA ASP A 151 -81.58 -27.01 23.99
C ASP A 151 -82.23 -28.13 23.17
N VAL A 152 -81.60 -28.54 22.05
CA VAL A 152 -82.07 -29.69 21.24
C VAL A 152 -81.88 -31.00 21.99
N TYR A 153 -80.71 -31.22 22.60
CA TYR A 153 -80.41 -32.41 23.40
C TYR A 153 -81.38 -32.57 24.58
N LYS A 154 -81.59 -31.52 25.38
CA LYS A 154 -82.50 -31.54 26.55
C LYS A 154 -83.96 -31.80 26.21
N ARG A 155 -84.40 -31.47 24.99
CA ARG A 155 -85.78 -31.69 24.52
C ARG A 155 -85.98 -33.10 23.94
N GLY A 156 -84.90 -33.76 23.51
CA GLY A 156 -84.93 -35.12 22.96
C GLY A 156 -85.47 -35.19 21.52
N PRO A 157 -85.28 -36.35 20.85
CA PRO A 157 -85.55 -36.49 19.41
C PRO A 157 -87.03 -36.40 19.04
N LEU A 158 -87.95 -36.71 19.98
CA LEU A 158 -89.39 -36.69 19.74
C LEU A 158 -90.02 -35.30 19.84
N TYR A 159 -89.29 -34.29 20.34
CA TYR A 159 -89.84 -32.95 20.61
C TYR A 159 -90.50 -32.30 19.37
N THR A 160 -89.91 -32.47 18.19
CA THR A 160 -90.46 -31.91 16.94
C THR A 160 -91.83 -32.51 16.62
N MET A 161 -92.01 -33.82 16.84
CA MET A 161 -93.30 -34.49 16.63
C MET A 161 -94.31 -34.12 17.73
N GLN A 162 -93.88 -34.07 18.99
CA GLN A 162 -94.72 -33.61 20.11
C GLN A 162 -95.21 -32.18 19.90
N ALA A 163 -94.35 -31.27 19.45
CA ALA A 163 -94.69 -29.87 19.17
C ALA A 163 -95.70 -29.71 18.01
N LEU A 164 -95.68 -30.61 17.02
CA LEU A 164 -96.69 -30.63 15.95
C LEU A 164 -98.01 -31.26 16.42
N LEU A 165 -97.95 -32.42 17.09
CA LEU A 165 -99.13 -33.15 17.56
C LEU A 165 -99.90 -32.42 18.67
N ALA A 166 -99.25 -31.57 19.46
CA ALA A 166 -99.88 -30.77 20.50
C ALA A 166 -100.57 -29.49 19.97
N ALA A 167 -100.92 -29.41 18.69
CA ALA A 167 -101.67 -28.30 18.09
C ALA A 167 -103.18 -28.52 18.23
N GLN A 168 -103.93 -27.50 18.66
CA GLN A 168 -105.37 -27.59 18.90
C GLN A 168 -106.22 -27.26 17.66
N SER A 169 -105.60 -26.75 16.59
CA SER A 169 -106.28 -26.45 15.33
C SER A 169 -105.37 -26.65 14.11
N PHE A 170 -105.97 -26.82 12.93
CA PHE A 170 -105.23 -26.94 11.68
C PHE A 170 -104.40 -25.69 11.35
N GLY A 171 -104.93 -24.50 11.61
CA GLY A 171 -104.20 -23.23 11.43
C GLY A 171 -102.99 -23.11 12.37
N GLU A 172 -103.10 -23.62 13.60
CA GLU A 172 -101.97 -23.73 14.51
C GLU A 172 -100.94 -24.75 14.03
N LEU A 173 -101.37 -25.94 13.58
CA LEU A 173 -100.47 -26.98 13.05
C LEU A 173 -99.61 -26.45 11.89
N VAL A 174 -100.23 -25.77 10.91
CA VAL A 174 -99.53 -25.14 9.78
C VAL A 174 -98.56 -24.05 10.27
N SER A 175 -98.96 -23.25 11.27
CA SER A 175 -98.11 -22.21 11.86
C SER A 175 -96.91 -22.80 12.59
N ARG A 176 -97.10 -23.82 13.43
CA ARG A 176 -96.03 -24.52 14.14
C ARG A 176 -95.08 -25.23 13.16
N TYR A 177 -95.59 -25.86 12.10
CA TYR A 177 -94.77 -26.41 11.02
C TYR A 177 -93.91 -25.34 10.35
N LYS A 178 -94.49 -24.19 9.97
CA LYS A 178 -93.75 -23.05 9.39
C LYS A 178 -92.63 -22.57 10.30
N TYR A 179 -92.89 -22.41 11.61
CA TYR A 179 -91.87 -21.98 12.57
C TYR A 179 -90.77 -23.04 12.78
N LEU A 180 -91.11 -24.33 12.86
CA LEU A 180 -90.11 -25.41 12.98
C LEU A 180 -89.24 -25.53 11.72
N HIS A 181 -89.82 -25.32 10.53
CA HIS A 181 -89.09 -25.28 9.27
C HIS A 181 -88.11 -24.09 9.21
N LEU A 182 -88.59 -22.87 9.50
CA LEU A 182 -87.75 -21.66 9.56
C LEU A 182 -86.63 -21.78 10.61
N LEU A 183 -86.92 -22.39 11.76
CA LEU A 183 -85.93 -22.66 12.80
C LEU A 183 -84.87 -23.67 12.33
N THR A 184 -85.27 -24.73 11.62
CA THR A 184 -84.35 -25.71 11.03
C THR A 184 -83.44 -25.10 9.96
N LEU A 185 -83.97 -24.19 9.13
CA LEU A 185 -83.16 -23.41 8.17
C LEU A 185 -82.16 -22.50 8.89
N ARG A 186 -82.58 -21.82 9.97
CA ARG A 186 -81.70 -20.97 10.79
C ARG A 186 -80.60 -21.76 11.49
N ASP A 187 -80.92 -22.94 12.02
CA ASP A 187 -79.94 -23.82 12.68
C ASP A 187 -78.89 -24.33 11.68
N ARG A 188 -79.32 -24.75 10.48
CA ARG A 188 -78.41 -25.13 9.38
C ARG A 188 -77.50 -23.96 8.98
N ALA A 189 -78.06 -22.76 8.82
CA ALA A 189 -77.29 -21.56 8.47
C ALA A 189 -76.30 -21.12 9.58
N LEU A 190 -76.59 -21.43 10.85
CA LEU A 190 -75.66 -21.20 11.96
C LEU A 190 -74.49 -22.18 11.92
N VAL A 191 -74.73 -23.46 11.64
CA VAL A 191 -73.68 -24.47 11.48
C VAL A 191 -72.77 -24.12 10.31
N THR A 192 -73.32 -23.88 9.11
CA THR A 192 -72.49 -23.56 7.93
C THR A 192 -71.74 -22.23 8.07
N ARG A 193 -72.25 -21.25 8.83
CA ARG A 193 -71.48 -20.04 9.18
C ARG A 193 -70.32 -20.35 10.14
N VAL A 194 -70.51 -21.19 11.16
CA VAL A 194 -69.43 -21.61 12.07
C VAL A 194 -68.34 -22.38 11.33
N GLU A 195 -68.71 -23.25 10.39
CA GLU A 195 -67.78 -24.00 9.53
C GLU A 195 -67.02 -23.06 8.58
N ALA A 196 -67.72 -22.17 7.87
CA ALA A 196 -67.12 -21.21 6.95
C ALA A 196 -66.19 -20.20 7.65
N LEU A 197 -66.53 -19.74 8.86
CA LEU A 197 -65.64 -18.90 9.67
C LEU A 197 -64.38 -19.66 10.12
N GLY A 198 -64.52 -20.93 10.50
CA GLY A 198 -63.36 -21.79 10.80
C GLY A 198 -62.42 -21.95 9.60
N ALA A 199 -62.98 -22.23 8.42
CA ALA A 199 -62.21 -22.34 7.17
C ALA A 199 -61.54 -21.00 6.77
N ARG A 200 -62.24 -19.87 6.93
CA ARG A 200 -61.67 -18.52 6.69
C ARG A 200 -60.47 -18.25 7.59
N ILE A 201 -60.57 -18.56 8.88
CA ILE A 201 -59.50 -18.35 9.87
C ILE A 201 -58.25 -19.16 9.53
N GLU A 202 -58.38 -20.43 9.16
CA GLU A 202 -57.20 -21.23 8.77
C GLU A 202 -56.61 -20.78 7.42
N SER A 203 -57.44 -20.28 6.49
CA SER A 203 -56.95 -19.65 5.26
C SER A 203 -56.20 -18.34 5.54
N GLN A 204 -56.72 -17.46 6.41
CA GLN A 204 -56.06 -16.22 6.83
C GLN A 204 -54.75 -16.51 7.60
N ARG A 205 -54.73 -17.53 8.47
CA ARG A 205 -53.52 -17.97 9.19
C ARG A 205 -52.43 -18.45 8.24
N THR A 206 -52.78 -19.32 7.29
CA THR A 206 -51.82 -19.82 6.29
C THR A 206 -51.37 -18.73 5.32
N GLN A 207 -52.20 -17.74 5.02
CA GLN A 207 -51.82 -16.53 4.28
C GLN A 207 -50.83 -15.66 5.08
N LEU A 208 -51.08 -15.39 6.37
CA LEU A 208 -50.16 -14.62 7.21
C LEU A 208 -48.77 -15.27 7.33
N VAL A 209 -48.70 -16.59 7.48
CA VAL A 209 -47.41 -17.31 7.52
C VAL A 209 -46.64 -17.18 6.20
N ARG A 210 -47.35 -17.19 5.05
CA ARG A 210 -46.71 -16.92 3.74
C ARG A 210 -46.19 -15.50 3.64
N LEU A 211 -47.04 -14.50 3.91
CA LEU A 211 -46.66 -13.07 3.87
C LEU A 211 -45.49 -12.75 4.83
N GLN A 212 -45.39 -13.43 5.97
CA GLN A 212 -44.24 -13.31 6.88
C GLN A 212 -42.96 -13.92 6.29
N GLY A 213 -43.05 -15.04 5.57
CA GLY A 213 -41.95 -15.63 4.82
C GLY A 213 -41.50 -14.76 3.64
N ASP A 214 -42.46 -14.25 2.86
CA ASP A 214 -42.21 -13.34 1.74
C ASP A 214 -41.54 -12.04 2.23
N MET A 215 -42.03 -11.47 3.34
CA MET A 215 -41.41 -10.30 3.99
C MET A 215 -39.99 -10.58 4.49
N ALA A 216 -39.69 -11.79 4.97
CA ALA A 216 -38.34 -12.17 5.37
C ALA A 216 -37.40 -12.26 4.15
N LEU A 217 -37.84 -12.93 3.07
CA LEU A 217 -37.09 -13.07 1.83
C LEU A 217 -36.79 -11.71 1.18
N SER A 218 -37.79 -10.83 1.05
CA SER A 218 -37.59 -9.48 0.50
C SER A 218 -36.69 -8.60 1.37
N ARG A 219 -36.63 -8.82 2.69
CA ARG A 219 -35.66 -8.14 3.58
C ARG A 219 -34.24 -8.64 3.40
N GLU A 220 -34.06 -9.95 3.21
CA GLU A 220 -32.76 -10.57 2.93
C GLU A 220 -32.21 -10.06 1.60
N GLN A 221 -33.00 -10.16 0.52
CA GLN A 221 -32.67 -9.61 -0.80
C GLN A 221 -32.33 -8.11 -0.76
N LYS A 222 -33.07 -7.32 0.04
CA LYS A 222 -32.77 -5.89 0.21
C LYS A 222 -31.42 -5.68 0.90
N ALA A 223 -31.11 -6.46 1.93
CA ALA A 223 -29.83 -6.35 2.64
C ALA A 223 -28.64 -6.74 1.75
N GLU A 224 -28.82 -7.72 0.85
CA GLU A 224 -27.80 -8.10 -0.15
C GLU A 224 -27.56 -6.98 -1.18
N GLU A 225 -28.60 -6.41 -1.79
CA GLU A 225 -28.44 -5.32 -2.77
C GLU A 225 -27.98 -4.00 -2.11
N GLU A 226 -28.40 -3.69 -0.88
CA GLU A 226 -27.82 -2.57 -0.10
C GLU A 226 -26.32 -2.78 0.18
N LYS A 227 -25.90 -4.01 0.49
CA LYS A 227 -24.49 -4.34 0.70
C LYS A 227 -23.70 -4.18 -0.61
N ARG A 228 -24.23 -4.72 -1.71
CA ARG A 228 -23.62 -4.64 -3.05
C ARG A 228 -23.42 -3.19 -3.50
N LEU A 229 -24.41 -2.33 -3.30
CA LEU A 229 -24.31 -0.90 -3.59
C LEU A 229 -23.16 -0.24 -2.79
N ARG A 230 -23.07 -0.50 -1.48
CA ARG A 230 -21.99 0.02 -0.61
C ARG A 230 -20.60 -0.51 -1.00
N GLU A 231 -20.51 -1.70 -1.57
CA GLU A 231 -19.25 -2.28 -2.07
C GLU A 231 -18.81 -1.56 -3.36
N LEU A 232 -19.72 -1.41 -4.34
CA LEU A 232 -19.49 -0.66 -5.58
C LEU A 232 -19.10 0.82 -5.32
N GLU A 233 -19.79 1.50 -4.40
CA GLU A 233 -19.45 2.86 -3.98
C GLU A 233 -18.03 2.97 -3.40
N GLN A 234 -17.63 2.00 -2.58
CA GLN A 234 -16.29 1.96 -1.98
C GLN A 234 -15.20 1.70 -3.02
N GLU A 235 -15.42 0.77 -3.96
CA GLU A 235 -14.47 0.49 -5.04
C GLU A 235 -14.25 1.72 -5.91
N ARG A 236 -15.34 2.38 -6.33
CA ARG A 236 -15.33 3.66 -7.05
C ARG A 236 -14.58 4.77 -6.30
N ILE A 237 -14.75 4.88 -4.99
CA ILE A 237 -14.01 5.86 -4.17
C ILE A 237 -12.52 5.49 -4.07
N ARG A 238 -12.18 4.20 -3.94
CA ARG A 238 -10.79 3.72 -3.85
C ARG A 238 -10.03 3.92 -5.16
N SER A 239 -10.63 3.61 -6.31
CA SER A 239 -9.99 3.77 -7.63
C SER A 239 -9.71 5.24 -7.94
N LEU A 240 -10.73 6.11 -7.81
CA LEU A 240 -10.60 7.56 -7.98
C LEU A 240 -9.53 8.17 -7.06
N ARG A 241 -9.51 7.79 -5.78
CA ARG A 241 -8.52 8.29 -4.80
C ARG A 241 -7.10 7.84 -5.15
N THR A 242 -6.93 6.63 -5.67
CA THR A 242 -5.64 6.08 -6.08
C THR A 242 -5.08 6.83 -7.28
N VAL A 243 -5.85 6.95 -8.37
CA VAL A 243 -5.43 7.68 -9.59
C VAL A 243 -5.17 9.17 -9.30
N GLN A 244 -6.01 9.83 -8.49
CA GLN A 244 -5.77 11.21 -8.07
C GLN A 244 -4.48 11.37 -7.25
N SER A 245 -4.14 10.41 -6.39
CA SER A 245 -2.89 10.47 -5.61
C SER A 245 -1.65 10.29 -6.48
N GLN A 246 -1.68 9.33 -7.41
CA GLN A 246 -0.60 9.06 -8.37
C GLN A 246 -0.38 10.26 -9.30
N ALA A 247 -1.46 10.83 -9.87
CA ALA A 247 -1.38 12.03 -10.71
C ALA A 247 -0.75 13.22 -9.97
N ARG A 248 -1.12 13.46 -8.71
CA ARG A 248 -0.52 14.51 -7.86
C ARG A 248 0.96 14.26 -7.58
N GLN A 249 1.35 13.02 -7.28
CA GLN A 249 2.76 12.66 -7.06
C GLN A 249 3.60 12.83 -8.33
N THR A 250 3.12 12.37 -9.48
CA THR A 250 3.80 12.53 -10.77
C THR A 250 3.96 14.01 -11.15
N ALA A 251 2.90 14.81 -11.01
CA ALA A 251 2.95 16.25 -11.28
C ALA A 251 3.94 16.99 -10.35
N ALA A 252 3.96 16.65 -9.06
CA ALA A 252 4.90 17.24 -8.10
C ALA A 252 6.36 16.89 -8.43
N ARG A 253 6.66 15.64 -8.80
CA ARG A 253 8.02 15.22 -9.19
C ARG A 253 8.45 15.87 -10.51
N LEU A 254 7.55 15.99 -11.49
CA LEU A 254 7.80 16.70 -12.75
C LEU A 254 8.15 18.18 -12.50
N ALA A 255 7.36 18.87 -11.66
CA ALA A 255 7.59 20.27 -11.32
C ALA A 255 8.88 20.51 -10.50
N GLN A 256 9.37 19.49 -9.78
CA GLN A 256 10.68 19.55 -9.12
C GLN A 256 11.82 19.39 -10.13
N LEU A 257 11.78 18.36 -10.98
CA LEU A 257 12.81 18.14 -12.01
C LEU A 257 12.91 19.32 -12.99
N GLN A 258 11.82 20.00 -13.31
CA GLN A 258 11.84 21.23 -14.12
C GLN A 258 12.62 22.38 -13.44
N LYS A 259 12.51 22.53 -12.11
CA LYS A 259 13.32 23.51 -11.36
C LYS A 259 14.79 23.13 -11.34
N ASP A 260 15.09 21.84 -11.24
CA ASP A 260 16.47 21.36 -11.13
C ASP A 260 17.19 21.33 -12.49
N GLU A 261 16.48 21.04 -13.59
CA GLU A 261 16.96 21.26 -14.98
C GLU A 261 17.28 22.74 -15.21
N ALA A 262 16.40 23.66 -14.77
CA ALA A 262 16.63 25.11 -14.89
C ALA A 262 17.84 25.60 -14.08
N LYS A 263 18.02 25.13 -12.84
CA LYS A 263 19.20 25.42 -12.02
C LYS A 263 20.48 24.95 -12.71
N LEU A 264 20.55 23.67 -13.10
CA LEU A 264 21.74 23.08 -13.74
C LEU A 264 22.06 23.77 -15.07
N GLY A 265 21.06 24.05 -15.90
CA GLY A 265 21.24 24.82 -17.13
C GLY A 265 21.86 26.20 -16.87
N SER A 266 21.38 26.93 -15.86
CA SER A 266 21.95 28.23 -15.48
C SER A 266 23.39 28.12 -14.95
N LEU A 267 23.69 27.06 -14.20
CA LEU A 267 25.01 26.84 -13.59
C LEU A 267 26.05 26.45 -14.64
N ILE A 268 25.72 25.56 -15.57
CA ILE A 268 26.54 25.20 -16.74
C ILE A 268 26.81 26.45 -17.60
N ALA A 269 25.79 27.27 -17.87
CA ALA A 269 25.96 28.52 -18.61
C ALA A 269 26.93 29.49 -17.90
N SER A 270 26.86 29.59 -16.57
CA SER A 270 27.79 30.41 -15.78
C SER A 270 29.24 29.89 -15.85
N LEU A 271 29.44 28.57 -15.81
CA LEU A 271 30.76 27.94 -15.90
C LEU A 271 31.35 28.02 -17.32
N GLU A 272 30.54 27.91 -18.37
CA GLU A 272 31.00 28.13 -19.74
C GLU A 272 31.35 29.61 -20.00
N ALA A 273 30.60 30.56 -19.43
CA ALA A 273 30.93 31.99 -19.50
C ALA A 273 32.23 32.30 -18.73
N ALA A 274 32.41 31.72 -17.54
CA ALA A 274 33.65 31.83 -16.77
C ALA A 274 34.85 31.22 -17.51
N ARG A 275 34.68 30.03 -18.10
CA ARG A 275 35.71 29.39 -18.94
C ARG A 275 36.07 30.24 -20.16
N LYS A 276 35.09 30.82 -20.87
CA LYS A 276 35.34 31.71 -22.02
C LYS A 276 36.12 32.97 -21.60
N LYS A 277 35.79 33.58 -20.46
CA LYS A 277 36.57 34.69 -19.89
C LYS A 277 37.99 34.28 -19.51
N ALA A 278 38.16 33.14 -18.85
CA ALA A 278 39.47 32.64 -18.44
C ALA A 278 40.36 32.29 -19.64
N GLU A 279 39.82 31.66 -20.69
CA GLU A 279 40.59 31.34 -21.89
C GLU A 279 40.97 32.61 -22.68
N ALA A 280 40.06 33.58 -22.80
CA ALA A 280 40.37 34.88 -23.41
C ALA A 280 41.47 35.64 -22.62
N ALA A 281 41.41 35.62 -21.28
CA ALA A 281 42.45 36.21 -20.44
C ALA A 281 43.80 35.49 -20.60
N ARG A 282 43.82 34.17 -20.83
CA ARG A 282 45.06 33.41 -21.07
C ARG A 282 45.64 33.64 -22.47
N VAL A 283 44.80 33.80 -23.49
CA VAL A 283 45.24 34.17 -24.84
C VAL A 283 45.82 35.60 -24.87
N ALA A 284 45.34 36.49 -24.01
CA ALA A 284 45.90 37.83 -23.81
C ALA A 284 47.15 37.89 -22.91
N ALA A 285 47.57 36.77 -22.29
CA ALA A 285 48.59 36.74 -21.23
C ALA A 285 49.83 35.89 -21.59
N ALA A 286 50.26 35.93 -22.85
CA ALA A 286 51.56 35.39 -23.27
C ALA A 286 52.20 36.32 -24.33
N PRO A 287 53.54 36.52 -24.31
CA PRO A 287 54.55 35.89 -23.45
C PRO A 287 55.15 36.84 -22.38
N GLY A 288 55.65 36.28 -21.27
CA GLY A 288 56.48 37.03 -20.31
C GLY A 288 56.70 36.34 -18.96
N THR A 289 57.97 36.06 -18.64
CA THR A 289 58.59 35.87 -17.30
C THR A 289 57.91 34.97 -16.22
N PRO A 290 58.62 33.96 -15.66
CA PRO A 290 58.15 33.23 -14.49
C PRO A 290 58.43 33.97 -13.17
N ALA A 291 57.48 33.91 -12.23
CA ALA A 291 57.63 34.34 -10.83
C ALA A 291 57.09 33.24 -9.89
N ALA A 292 57.50 33.28 -8.62
CA ALA A 292 57.49 32.11 -7.73
C ALA A 292 56.26 31.98 -6.79
N THR A 293 56.35 31.00 -5.88
CA THR A 293 55.56 30.89 -4.63
C THR A 293 54.06 30.55 -4.74
N ALA A 294 53.77 29.46 -5.43
CA ALA A 294 52.95 28.40 -4.84
C ALA A 294 53.59 27.05 -5.23
N ALA A 295 53.90 26.18 -4.26
CA ALA A 295 54.52 24.89 -4.55
C ALA A 295 53.45 23.90 -5.04
N PRO A 296 53.43 23.48 -6.32
CA PRO A 296 52.45 22.51 -6.78
C PRO A 296 52.87 21.11 -6.30
N MET A 297 51.90 20.29 -5.88
CA MET A 297 52.12 18.87 -5.56
C MET A 297 52.33 18.05 -6.85
N THR A 298 53.48 18.27 -7.49
CA THR A 298 53.88 17.64 -8.76
C THR A 298 54.20 16.16 -8.62
N SER A 299 54.68 15.73 -7.45
CA SER A 299 54.74 14.32 -7.05
C SER A 299 53.47 13.91 -6.33
N SER A 300 52.85 12.81 -6.76
CA SER A 300 51.80 12.15 -5.97
C SER A 300 52.41 11.50 -4.72
N SER A 301 51.71 11.61 -3.59
CA SER A 301 51.96 10.85 -2.37
C SER A 301 51.45 9.41 -2.46
N ILE A 302 50.63 9.09 -3.47
CA ILE A 302 50.26 7.74 -3.85
C ILE A 302 51.16 7.32 -5.02
N LYS A 303 51.99 6.31 -4.80
CA LYS A 303 52.96 5.82 -5.77
C LYS A 303 52.60 4.43 -6.27
N THR A 304 53.18 4.03 -7.40
CA THR A 304 53.12 2.64 -7.89
C THR A 304 53.70 1.62 -6.90
N SER A 305 54.52 2.05 -5.93
CA SER A 305 54.99 1.22 -4.81
C SER A 305 53.90 0.86 -3.79
N ASP A 306 52.76 1.55 -3.85
CA ASP A 306 51.72 1.53 -2.82
C ASP A 306 50.48 0.77 -3.27
N PHE A 307 50.51 0.22 -4.50
CA PHE A 307 49.57 -0.80 -4.96
C PHE A 307 49.55 -1.97 -3.98
N GLY A 308 48.34 -2.32 -3.53
CA GLY A 308 48.12 -3.28 -2.47
C GLY A 308 48.90 -2.97 -1.20
N ARG A 309 48.95 -1.71 -0.71
CA ARG A 309 49.63 -1.33 0.56
C ARG A 309 49.00 -0.14 1.30
N LEU A 310 47.97 0.51 0.78
CA LEU A 310 47.28 1.57 1.52
C LEU A 310 46.48 0.98 2.69
N ASP A 311 46.49 1.64 3.84
CA ASP A 311 45.71 1.19 5.00
C ASP A 311 44.21 1.36 4.74
N TRP A 312 43.34 0.62 5.44
CA TRP A 312 41.91 0.76 5.21
C TRP A 312 41.40 2.10 5.78
N PRO A 313 40.52 2.83 5.06
CA PRO A 313 40.03 4.13 5.50
C PRO A 313 39.07 4.03 6.68
N VAL A 314 38.43 2.86 6.86
CA VAL A 314 37.72 2.47 8.08
C VAL A 314 37.72 0.94 8.18
N ASP A 315 37.72 0.40 9.39
CA ASP A 315 37.59 -1.04 9.62
C ASP A 315 36.11 -1.45 9.43
N GLY A 316 35.85 -2.44 8.57
CA GLY A 316 34.49 -2.86 8.22
C GLY A 316 34.41 -3.84 7.04
N THR A 317 33.22 -4.37 6.82
CA THR A 317 32.93 -5.43 5.83
C THR A 317 32.55 -4.85 4.47
N LEU A 318 33.09 -5.44 3.40
CA LEU A 318 32.83 -5.04 2.02
C LEU A 318 31.40 -5.41 1.56
N ILE A 319 30.53 -4.41 1.36
CA ILE A 319 29.11 -4.62 0.95
C ILE A 319 28.87 -4.50 -0.56
N TYR A 320 29.62 -3.66 -1.27
CA TYR A 320 29.60 -3.61 -2.74
C TYR A 320 31.00 -3.34 -3.30
N ARG A 321 31.24 -3.85 -4.51
CA ARG A 321 32.54 -3.82 -5.19
C ARG A 321 32.50 -2.87 -6.39
N PHE A 322 33.66 -2.34 -6.75
CA PHE A 322 33.84 -1.53 -7.94
C PHE A 322 33.41 -2.28 -9.21
N GLY A 323 32.80 -1.58 -10.16
CA GLY A 323 32.42 -2.13 -11.47
C GLY A 323 30.91 -2.29 -11.65
N ARG A 324 30.51 -3.16 -12.58
CA ARG A 324 29.11 -3.37 -12.97
C ARG A 324 28.55 -4.63 -12.28
N VAL A 325 27.62 -4.43 -11.35
CA VAL A 325 26.89 -5.50 -10.66
C VAL A 325 25.52 -5.66 -11.33
N ILE A 326 25.11 -6.90 -11.59
CA ILE A 326 23.76 -7.22 -12.07
C ILE A 326 22.97 -7.73 -10.88
N ASN A 327 21.94 -6.99 -10.48
CA ASN A 327 21.08 -7.36 -9.36
C ASN A 327 20.08 -8.46 -9.79
N PRO A 328 19.49 -9.23 -8.84
CA PRO A 328 18.53 -10.29 -9.16
C PRO A 328 17.28 -9.84 -9.94
N ASN A 329 16.96 -8.54 -9.91
CA ASN A 329 15.90 -7.91 -10.71
C ASN A 329 16.36 -7.51 -12.13
N ASN A 330 17.46 -8.10 -12.62
CA ASN A 330 18.11 -7.86 -13.91
C ASN A 330 18.53 -6.39 -14.17
N THR A 331 18.57 -5.55 -13.12
CA THR A 331 19.04 -4.16 -13.21
C THR A 331 20.56 -4.13 -13.01
N ALA A 332 21.28 -3.49 -13.93
CA ALA A 332 22.73 -3.41 -13.87
C ALA A 332 23.20 -2.07 -13.29
N ILE A 333 23.57 -2.06 -12.00
CA ILE A 333 24.14 -0.90 -11.31
C ILE A 333 25.66 -0.87 -11.54
N ARG A 334 26.23 0.33 -11.70
CA ARG A 334 27.68 0.52 -11.80
C ARG A 334 28.19 1.33 -10.61
N TRP A 335 29.00 0.71 -9.77
CA TRP A 335 29.69 1.36 -8.65
C TRP A 335 31.05 1.87 -9.11
N ASN A 336 31.35 3.13 -8.79
CA ASN A 336 32.64 3.77 -9.09
C ASN A 336 33.65 3.65 -7.93
N GLY A 337 33.29 2.93 -6.87
CA GLY A 337 34.10 2.65 -5.69
C GLY A 337 33.63 1.38 -4.98
N ILE A 338 34.04 1.24 -3.72
CA ILE A 338 33.60 0.17 -2.82
C ILE A 338 32.77 0.73 -1.67
N GLY A 339 31.90 -0.11 -1.09
CA GLY A 339 31.16 0.19 0.13
C GLY A 339 31.72 -0.62 1.30
N ILE A 340 32.10 0.06 2.38
CA ILE A 340 32.66 -0.56 3.59
C ILE A 340 31.65 -0.34 4.73
N ALA A 341 30.87 -1.37 5.06
CA ALA A 341 29.89 -1.31 6.13
C ALA A 341 30.56 -1.44 7.50
N THR A 342 30.17 -0.54 8.42
CA THR A 342 30.74 -0.43 9.76
C THR A 342 29.81 0.34 10.67
N MET A 343 30.11 0.41 11.97
CA MET A 343 29.27 1.09 12.94
C MET A 343 29.14 2.60 12.63
N GLN A 344 27.92 3.14 12.77
CA GLN A 344 27.68 4.57 12.60
C GLN A 344 28.52 5.34 13.64
N GLY A 345 29.19 6.40 13.22
CA GLY A 345 30.14 7.14 14.05
C GLY A 345 31.57 6.60 14.05
N ALA A 346 31.87 5.48 13.36
CA ALA A 346 33.25 5.00 13.21
C ALA A 346 34.15 6.05 12.54
N GLN A 347 35.38 6.23 13.04
CA GLN A 347 36.34 7.23 12.55
C GLN A 347 36.88 6.84 11.17
N VAL A 348 36.69 7.73 10.19
CA VAL A 348 37.24 7.58 8.83
C VAL A 348 38.60 8.25 8.75
N ARG A 349 39.58 7.58 8.13
CA ARG A 349 40.98 8.00 8.03
C ARG A 349 41.41 8.20 6.59
N ALA A 350 42.30 9.17 6.36
CA ALA A 350 42.90 9.41 5.04
C ALA A 350 43.90 8.29 4.66
N VAL A 351 43.72 7.65 3.50
CA VAL A 351 44.61 6.57 2.99
C VAL A 351 46.06 7.02 2.75
N ALA A 352 46.25 8.30 2.45
CA ALA A 352 47.54 8.94 2.21
C ALA A 352 47.45 10.43 2.61
N ALA A 353 48.60 11.09 2.77
CA ALA A 353 48.65 12.53 2.99
C ALA A 353 48.16 13.32 1.76
N GLY A 354 47.63 14.52 1.92
CA GLY A 354 47.11 15.31 0.79
C GLY A 354 46.33 16.56 1.21
N GLU A 355 45.75 17.26 0.24
CA GLU A 355 44.94 18.47 0.46
C GLU A 355 43.44 18.17 0.28
N VAL A 356 42.59 18.66 1.19
CA VAL A 356 41.12 18.48 1.12
C VAL A 356 40.51 19.44 0.10
N MET A 357 40.21 18.94 -1.09
CA MET A 357 39.65 19.73 -2.21
C MET A 357 38.14 19.96 -2.08
N VAL A 358 37.42 19.03 -1.45
CA VAL A 358 35.97 19.08 -1.24
C VAL A 358 35.64 18.50 0.13
N ALA A 359 34.67 19.10 0.82
CA ALA A 359 34.26 18.80 2.18
C ALA A 359 32.80 19.25 2.39
N GLU A 360 31.88 18.72 1.58
CA GLU A 360 30.47 19.17 1.51
C GLU A 360 29.52 18.03 1.07
N SER A 361 28.21 18.24 1.13
CA SER A 361 27.23 17.21 0.75
C SER A 361 26.95 17.22 -0.76
N ILE A 362 27.30 16.14 -1.47
CA ILE A 362 27.27 16.06 -2.94
C ILE A 362 26.19 15.08 -3.40
N GLY A 363 24.96 15.59 -3.62
CA GLY A 363 23.88 14.83 -4.26
C GLY A 363 23.64 13.46 -3.63
N THR A 364 23.72 12.39 -4.43
CA THR A 364 23.52 10.99 -3.99
C THR A 364 24.72 10.37 -3.26
N TYR A 365 25.86 11.05 -3.17
CA TYR A 365 27.02 10.60 -2.39
C TYR A 365 26.95 11.07 -0.91
N GLY A 366 25.99 11.94 -0.57
CA GLY A 366 25.85 12.53 0.76
C GLY A 366 27.05 13.40 1.14
N SER A 367 27.28 13.57 2.45
CA SER A 367 28.47 14.23 3.00
C SER A 367 29.74 13.57 2.46
N THR A 368 30.50 14.31 1.65
CA THR A 368 31.63 13.78 0.89
C THR A 368 32.89 14.61 1.11
N VAL A 369 33.98 13.92 1.46
CA VAL A 369 35.34 14.47 1.46
C VAL A 369 36.08 13.98 0.23
N ILE A 370 36.83 14.86 -0.44
CA ILE A 370 37.72 14.51 -1.56
C ILE A 370 39.12 15.06 -1.25
N ILE A 371 40.11 14.19 -1.28
CA ILE A 371 41.50 14.50 -0.91
C ILE A 371 42.38 14.32 -2.15
N GLN A 372 43.13 15.37 -2.50
CA GLN A 372 44.10 15.35 -3.57
C GLN A 372 45.47 14.96 -3.03
N HIS A 373 46.07 13.94 -3.65
CA HIS A 373 47.35 13.37 -3.22
C HIS A 373 48.55 13.93 -4.00
N GLY A 374 48.32 14.90 -4.90
CA GLY A 374 49.29 15.34 -5.90
C GLY A 374 49.26 14.48 -7.16
N GLY A 375 50.03 14.87 -8.19
CA GLY A 375 50.16 14.12 -9.46
C GLY A 375 48.89 13.92 -10.31
N GLY A 376 47.72 14.36 -9.82
CA GLY A 376 46.40 14.11 -10.42
C GLY A 376 45.61 12.95 -9.77
N ASP A 377 46.09 12.40 -8.65
CA ASP A 377 45.44 11.31 -7.93
C ASP A 377 44.56 11.84 -6.79
N TYR A 378 43.39 11.24 -6.61
CA TYR A 378 42.42 11.60 -5.57
C TYR A 378 41.87 10.38 -4.83
N SER A 379 41.50 10.56 -3.57
CA SER A 379 40.60 9.65 -2.84
C SER A 379 39.28 10.35 -2.48
N VAL A 380 38.18 9.59 -2.48
CA VAL A 380 36.81 10.07 -2.23
C VAL A 380 36.22 9.27 -1.07
N TYR A 381 35.60 9.96 -0.11
CA TYR A 381 34.98 9.40 1.10
C TYR A 381 33.56 9.96 1.19
N GLY A 382 32.56 9.19 0.75
CA GLY A 382 31.13 9.54 0.78
C GLY A 382 30.37 8.82 1.90
N SER A 383 29.08 9.11 2.03
CA SER A 383 28.20 8.57 3.09
C SER A 383 28.60 8.93 4.53
N LEU A 384 29.32 10.04 4.73
CA LEU A 384 29.77 10.48 6.06
C LEU A 384 28.63 11.09 6.91
N ALA A 385 28.73 10.98 8.24
CA ALA A 385 27.86 11.65 9.21
C ALA A 385 28.45 13.00 9.67
N SER A 386 29.76 13.06 9.86
CA SER A 386 30.50 14.30 10.16
C SER A 386 31.69 14.45 9.22
N ILE A 387 32.14 15.69 9.03
CA ILE A 387 33.37 16.02 8.32
C ILE A 387 34.21 16.85 9.29
N ASP A 388 35.36 16.31 9.68
CA ASP A 388 36.21 16.85 10.75
C ASP A 388 37.35 17.73 10.20
N VAL A 389 37.48 17.83 8.87
CA VAL A 389 38.52 18.60 8.16
C VAL A 389 37.92 19.60 7.18
N PRO A 390 38.32 20.89 7.22
CA PRO A 390 37.82 21.89 6.28
C PRO A 390 38.52 21.78 4.91
N LYS A 391 37.86 22.31 3.88
CA LYS A 391 38.43 22.48 2.55
C LYS A 391 39.69 23.36 2.58
N GLY A 392 40.74 22.95 1.87
CA GLY A 392 42.08 23.53 1.89
C GLY A 392 42.97 23.05 3.03
N ALA A 393 42.49 22.15 3.91
CA ALA A 393 43.35 21.55 4.93
C ALA A 393 44.31 20.52 4.32
N MET A 394 45.57 20.58 4.74
CA MET A 394 46.52 19.47 4.57
C MET A 394 46.25 18.40 5.62
N VAL A 395 46.13 17.14 5.18
CA VAL A 395 45.99 15.97 6.04
C VAL A 395 47.20 15.05 5.94
N ALA A 396 47.53 14.38 7.05
CA ALA A 396 48.51 13.31 7.10
C ALA A 396 47.86 11.94 6.80
N LYS A 397 48.67 10.95 6.37
CA LYS A 397 48.22 9.56 6.27
C LYS A 397 47.73 9.06 7.63
N GLY A 398 46.55 8.45 7.70
CA GLY A 398 45.95 7.91 8.92
C GLY A 398 45.23 8.94 9.81
N GLN A 399 45.29 10.24 9.45
CA GLN A 399 44.54 11.30 10.13
C GLN A 399 43.04 11.09 9.96
N VAL A 400 42.26 11.35 11.02
CA VAL A 400 40.79 11.30 11.00
C VAL A 400 40.25 12.49 10.19
N ILE A 401 39.28 12.24 9.32
CA ILE A 401 38.68 13.23 8.41
C ILE A 401 37.16 13.38 8.58
N GLY A 402 36.53 12.56 9.41
CA GLY A 402 35.10 12.50 9.61
C GLY A 402 34.67 11.17 10.23
N THR A 403 33.36 10.97 10.35
CA THR A 403 32.77 9.71 10.84
C THR A 403 31.77 9.10 9.86
N VAL A 404 31.62 7.78 9.87
CA VAL A 404 30.69 7.04 9.00
C VAL A 404 29.22 7.32 9.35
N GLY A 405 28.39 7.49 8.32
CA GLY A 405 26.95 7.74 8.45
C GLY A 405 26.05 6.66 7.84
N ALA A 406 24.76 6.90 7.97
CA ALA A 406 23.67 6.09 7.41
C ALA A 406 22.82 6.99 6.48
N SER A 407 23.44 7.48 5.41
CA SER A 407 22.83 8.44 4.46
C SER A 407 21.98 7.77 3.37
N ASP A 408 22.09 6.45 3.24
CA ASP A 408 21.35 5.63 2.27
C ASP A 408 20.33 4.78 3.04
N PRO A 409 19.02 4.81 2.71
CA PRO A 409 18.00 4.01 3.40
C PRO A 409 17.98 2.53 2.99
N ASP A 410 18.55 2.17 1.84
CA ASP A 410 18.52 0.81 1.29
C ASP A 410 19.79 -0.01 1.62
N LEU A 411 20.78 0.62 2.27
CA LEU A 411 22.05 0.02 2.68
C LEU A 411 22.34 0.23 4.18
N PRO A 412 23.06 -0.68 4.85
CA PRO A 412 23.53 -0.44 6.22
C PRO A 412 24.52 0.73 6.27
N SER A 413 24.75 1.26 7.49
CA SER A 413 25.79 2.25 7.79
C SER A 413 27.13 1.88 7.14
N HIS A 414 27.63 2.72 6.24
CA HIS A 414 28.79 2.41 5.40
C HIS A 414 29.55 3.65 4.93
N LEU A 415 30.84 3.47 4.69
CA LEU A 415 31.68 4.43 3.96
C LEU A 415 31.63 4.08 2.46
N HIS A 416 31.32 5.07 1.61
CA HIS A 416 31.60 4.94 0.17
C HIS A 416 33.03 5.39 -0.10
N PHE A 417 33.86 4.53 -0.70
CA PHE A 417 35.27 4.83 -0.93
C PHE A 417 35.67 4.65 -2.41
N GLU A 418 36.20 5.70 -3.03
CA GLU A 418 36.80 5.64 -4.37
C GLU A 418 38.28 6.05 -4.34
N ILE A 419 39.10 5.44 -5.21
CA ILE A 419 40.43 5.94 -5.56
C ILE A 419 40.40 6.27 -7.06
N ARG A 420 40.83 7.49 -7.40
CA ARG A 420 40.82 8.02 -8.77
C ARG A 420 42.22 8.40 -9.26
N PRO A 421 43.08 7.43 -9.65
CA PRO A 421 44.41 7.74 -10.18
C PRO A 421 44.29 8.50 -11.50
N LYS A 422 45.01 9.62 -11.62
CA LYS A 422 44.91 10.56 -12.76
C LYS A 422 43.44 10.94 -13.08
N GLY A 423 42.62 11.08 -12.04
CA GLY A 423 41.18 11.41 -12.13
C GLY A 423 40.25 10.29 -12.60
N ARG A 424 40.74 9.09 -12.94
CA ARG A 424 39.89 7.96 -13.37
C ARG A 424 39.60 7.02 -12.21
N ALA A 425 38.33 6.78 -11.91
CA ALA A 425 37.95 5.78 -10.92
C ALA A 425 38.47 4.38 -11.29
N MET A 426 39.19 3.74 -10.37
CA MET A 426 39.73 2.38 -10.46
C MET A 426 39.32 1.59 -9.23
N ASP A 427 39.36 0.26 -9.30
CA ASP A 427 39.04 -0.61 -8.16
C ASP A 427 39.95 -0.30 -6.95
N PRO A 428 39.42 0.24 -5.84
CA PRO A 428 40.20 0.55 -4.65
C PRO A 428 40.85 -0.69 -4.02
N LEU A 429 40.31 -1.89 -4.25
CA LEU A 429 40.87 -3.16 -3.73
C LEU A 429 42.25 -3.50 -4.32
N VAL A 430 42.65 -2.85 -5.42
CA VAL A 430 43.99 -3.00 -6.01
C VAL A 430 45.02 -2.10 -5.31
N TRP A 431 44.56 -1.11 -4.53
CA TRP A 431 45.39 -0.11 -3.85
C TRP A 431 45.44 -0.33 -2.33
N LEU A 432 44.28 -0.60 -1.73
CA LEU A 432 44.17 -1.02 -0.35
C LEU A 432 44.99 -2.29 -0.14
N ARG A 433 45.66 -2.39 1.01
CA ARG A 433 46.26 -3.64 1.48
C ARG A 433 45.18 -4.73 1.48
N ASN A 434 45.54 -5.98 1.16
CA ASN A 434 44.67 -7.10 1.54
C ASN A 434 44.33 -6.89 3.02
N GLN A 435 43.05 -6.86 3.34
CA GLN A 435 42.60 -6.86 4.72
C GLN A 435 43.21 -8.16 5.33
N PRO A 436 43.73 -8.13 6.58
CA PRO A 436 44.63 -9.81 7.66
C PRO A 436 44.62 -11.27 7.17
#